data_AF-A0A838MIP1-F1
#
_entry.id   AF-A0A838MIP1-F1
#
_cell.length_a   1.000
_cell.length_b   1.000
_cell.length_c   1.000
_cell.angle_alpha   90.00
_cell.angle_beta   90.00
_cell.angle_gamma   90.00
#
_symmetry.space_group_name_H-M   'P 1'
#
loop_
_entity.id
_entity.type
_entity.pdbx_description
1 polymer ?
#
loop_
_entity_poly.entity_id
_entity_poly.type
_entity_poly.pdbx_seq_one_letter_code
_entity_poly.pdbx_strand_id
1 'polypeptide(L)'
;MKNGIEELAYNWITANAKNVDASDYYCQTRDNFDVKLRAMINLFKKHINENNAYIISAIAGEIGNNSFDHNIGNWRDVMGVFFAAEISDKEIKICLADRGQGVFKTLKKVKPELKNDVEALKTAFTEKISGRAPENRGNGLKFVKENIKNKKMKLTFISGSAQAELNNEMEITKINKNIKGCLAIIKYKQYAN
;
A
#
# COMPACT_ATOMS: atom_id res chain seq x y z
N MET A 1 14.25 18.40 12.19
CA MET A 1 13.34 18.45 11.02
C MET A 1 12.32 17.34 11.23
N LYS A 2 11.01 17.62 11.16
CA LYS A 2 10.00 16.54 11.23
C LYS A 2 10.13 15.75 9.92
N ASN A 3 10.62 14.53 10.01
CA ASN A 3 10.60 13.60 8.87
C ASN A 3 9.14 13.37 8.48
N GLY A 4 8.80 13.57 7.20
CA GLY A 4 7.44 13.35 6.72
C GLY A 4 7.04 11.88 6.82
N ILE A 5 5.74 11.58 6.85
CA ILE A 5 5.26 10.19 7.00
C ILE A 5 5.78 9.22 5.92
N GLU A 6 6.15 9.73 4.73
CA GLU A 6 6.78 8.94 3.67
C GLU A 6 8.17 8.43 4.07
N GLU A 7 8.97 9.30 4.70
CA GLU A 7 10.31 8.96 5.18
C GLU A 7 10.22 8.01 6.38
N LEU A 8 9.26 8.23 7.28
CA LEU A 8 9.00 7.29 8.37
C LEU A 8 8.61 5.90 7.87
N ALA A 9 7.72 5.82 6.88
CA ALA A 9 7.33 4.56 6.26
C ALA A 9 8.51 3.86 5.58
N TYR A 10 9.32 4.62 4.84
CA TYR A 10 10.51 4.09 4.16
C TYR A 10 11.58 3.61 5.15
N ASN A 11 11.81 4.36 6.23
CA ASN A 11 12.74 3.96 7.29
C ASN A 11 12.22 2.70 8.00
N TRP A 12 10.91 2.61 8.27
CA TRP A 12 10.32 1.45 8.93
C TRP A 12 10.48 0.16 8.11
N ILE A 13 10.26 0.19 6.79
CA ILE A 13 10.39 -1.01 5.94
C ILE A 13 11.85 -1.43 5.69
N THR A 14 12.78 -0.47 5.72
CA THR A 14 14.21 -0.71 5.49
C THR A 14 15.03 -0.95 6.76
N ALA A 15 14.49 -0.61 7.94
CA ALA A 15 15.15 -0.80 9.23
C ALA A 15 15.54 -2.26 9.49
N ASN A 16 16.54 -2.47 10.34
CA ASN A 16 16.81 -3.78 10.92
C ASN A 16 15.64 -4.19 11.82
N ALA A 17 15.26 -5.47 11.83
CA ALA A 17 14.17 -6.00 12.65
C ALA A 17 14.25 -5.59 14.14
N LYS A 18 15.46 -5.54 14.71
CA LYS A 18 15.69 -5.13 16.11
C LYS A 18 15.41 -3.65 16.38
N ASN A 19 15.38 -2.84 15.32
CA ASN A 19 15.22 -1.39 15.37
C ASN A 19 13.89 -0.94 14.75
N VAL A 20 12.97 -1.87 14.50
CA VAL A 20 11.62 -1.53 14.03
C VAL A 20 10.90 -0.85 15.18
N ASP A 21 10.68 0.45 15.02
CA ASP A 21 10.02 1.26 16.04
C ASP A 21 8.57 0.83 16.24
N ALA A 22 8.17 0.67 17.50
CA ALA A 22 6.80 0.46 17.94
C ALA A 22 6.04 1.79 18.01
N SER A 23 6.16 2.60 16.96
CA SER A 23 5.48 3.88 16.85
C SER A 23 3.95 3.74 16.82
N ASP A 24 3.25 4.85 17.05
CA ASP A 24 1.80 4.95 16.86
C ASP A 24 1.34 4.65 15.42
N TYR A 25 2.25 4.52 14.45
CA TYR A 25 1.94 4.11 13.08
C TYR A 25 1.97 2.60 12.87
N TYR A 26 2.62 1.85 13.76
CA TYR A 26 2.74 0.41 13.62
C TYR A 26 1.43 -0.30 13.99
N CYS A 27 0.96 -1.17 13.09
CA CYS A 27 -0.20 -2.03 13.25
C CYS A 27 0.27 -3.49 13.17
N GLN A 28 0.54 -4.09 14.32
CA GLN A 28 1.04 -5.47 14.39
C GLN A 28 0.03 -6.48 13.85
N THR A 29 -1.27 -6.26 14.10
CA THR A 29 -2.35 -7.15 13.70
C THR A 29 -3.33 -6.46 12.76
N ARG A 30 -4.18 -7.26 12.10
CA ARG A 30 -5.28 -6.75 11.29
C ARG A 30 -6.28 -5.94 12.13
N ASP A 31 -6.58 -6.38 13.34
CA ASP A 31 -7.51 -5.67 14.22
C ASP A 31 -6.99 -4.28 14.59
N ASN A 32 -5.69 -4.16 14.89
CA ASN A 32 -5.04 -2.87 15.12
C ASN A 32 -5.16 -1.96 13.88
N PHE A 33 -4.96 -2.52 12.68
CA PHE A 33 -5.10 -1.80 11.43
C PHE A 33 -6.55 -1.34 11.19
N ASP A 34 -7.53 -2.22 11.37
CA ASP A 34 -8.96 -1.92 11.15
C ASP A 34 -9.50 -0.86 12.10
N VAL A 35 -9.02 -0.82 13.35
CA VAL A 35 -9.33 0.26 14.29
C VAL A 35 -8.79 1.59 13.78
N LYS A 36 -7.52 1.64 13.37
CA LYS A 36 -6.92 2.89 12.83
C LYS A 36 -7.54 3.32 11.51
N LEU A 37 -7.90 2.37 10.65
CA LEU A 37 -8.58 2.66 9.38
C LEU A 37 -9.94 3.32 9.62
N ARG A 38 -10.73 2.81 10.59
CA ARG A 38 -12.00 3.44 10.99
C ARG A 38 -11.80 4.83 11.59
N ALA A 39 -10.78 5.01 12.43
CA ALA A 39 -10.44 6.34 12.95
C ALA A 39 -10.08 7.32 11.83
N MET A 40 -9.31 6.87 10.83
CA MET A 40 -8.93 7.66 9.65
C MET A 40 -10.16 8.06 8.82
N ILE A 41 -11.12 7.14 8.58
CA ILE A 41 -12.38 7.45 7.88
C ILE A 41 -13.08 8.63 8.56
N ASN A 42 -13.27 8.54 9.88
CA ASN A 42 -13.96 9.57 10.66
C ASN A 42 -13.21 10.92 10.63
N LEU A 43 -11.88 10.88 10.60
CA LEU A 43 -11.06 12.08 10.45
C LEU A 43 -11.22 12.70 9.06
N PHE A 44 -11.20 11.91 7.99
CA PHE A 44 -11.31 12.40 6.62
C PHE A 44 -12.68 12.99 6.30
N LYS A 45 -13.77 12.41 6.84
CA LYS A 45 -15.12 12.97 6.71
C LYS A 45 -15.26 14.40 7.22
N LYS A 46 -14.35 14.85 8.10
CA LYS A 46 -14.32 16.25 8.59
C LYS A 46 -13.64 17.22 7.64
N HIS A 47 -12.88 16.73 6.66
CA HIS A 47 -12.02 17.55 5.79
C HIS A 47 -12.42 17.45 4.31
N ILE A 48 -13.01 16.33 3.90
CA ILE A 48 -13.39 16.06 2.51
C ILE A 48 -14.78 15.45 2.45
N ASN A 49 -15.40 15.47 1.25
CA ASN A 49 -16.71 14.86 1.08
C ASN A 49 -16.70 13.38 1.47
N GLU A 50 -17.80 12.93 2.04
CA GLU A 50 -17.94 11.60 2.63
C GLU A 50 -17.64 10.47 1.63
N ASN A 51 -18.09 10.61 0.37
CA ASN A 51 -17.83 9.63 -0.68
C ASN A 51 -16.33 9.46 -0.95
N ASN A 52 -15.56 10.55 -0.98
CA ASN A 52 -14.11 10.49 -1.17
C ASN A 52 -13.42 9.93 0.09
N ALA A 53 -13.88 10.28 1.30
CA ALA A 53 -13.35 9.71 2.54
C ALA A 53 -13.50 8.17 2.55
N TYR A 54 -14.66 7.65 2.15
CA TYR A 54 -14.86 6.21 2.03
C TYR A 54 -13.99 5.56 0.97
N ILE A 55 -13.90 6.15 -0.23
CA ILE A 55 -13.14 5.55 -1.34
C ILE A 55 -11.64 5.52 -1.05
N ILE A 56 -11.08 6.61 -0.52
CA ILE A 56 -9.67 6.67 -0.09
C ILE A 56 -9.39 5.60 0.96
N SER A 57 -10.31 5.43 1.91
CA SER A 57 -10.16 4.44 2.98
C SER A 57 -10.34 3.01 2.48
N ALA A 58 -11.21 2.77 1.49
CA ALA A 58 -11.35 1.48 0.84
C ALA A 58 -10.05 1.08 0.10
N ILE A 59 -9.39 2.03 -0.54
CA ILE A 59 -8.08 1.80 -1.19
C ILE A 59 -7.00 1.47 -0.15
N ALA A 60 -6.91 2.26 0.92
CA ALA A 60 -5.95 2.00 2.00
C ALA A 60 -6.22 0.64 2.66
N GLY A 61 -7.49 0.32 2.91
CA GLY A 61 -7.94 -0.96 3.46
C GLY A 61 -7.58 -2.13 2.55
N GLU A 62 -7.81 -2.03 1.25
CA GLU A 62 -7.45 -3.07 0.28
C GLU A 62 -5.94 -3.33 0.29
N ILE A 63 -5.12 -2.28 0.26
CA ILE A 63 -3.65 -2.41 0.31
C ILE A 63 -3.20 -3.02 1.64
N GLY A 64 -3.69 -2.51 2.77
CA GLY A 64 -3.30 -3.00 4.10
C GLY A 64 -3.74 -4.45 4.34
N ASN A 65 -4.95 -4.82 3.93
CA ASN A 65 -5.44 -6.19 4.03
C ASN A 65 -4.61 -7.16 3.19
N ASN A 66 -4.20 -6.75 1.97
CA ASN A 66 -3.29 -7.55 1.14
C ASN A 66 -1.96 -7.83 1.84
N SER A 67 -1.43 -6.88 2.62
CA SER A 67 -0.22 -7.12 3.43
C SER A 67 -0.42 -8.23 4.46
N PHE A 68 -1.58 -8.29 5.13
CA PHE A 68 -1.85 -9.38 6.07
C PHE A 68 -2.15 -10.69 5.34
N ASP A 69 -2.99 -10.67 4.32
CA ASP A 69 -3.42 -11.86 3.57
C ASP A 69 -2.23 -12.53 2.87
N HIS A 70 -1.34 -11.80 2.21
CA HIS A 70 -0.28 -12.44 1.43
C HIS A 70 0.97 -12.83 2.24
N ASN A 71 1.07 -12.39 3.49
CA ASN A 71 2.22 -12.65 4.35
C ASN A 71 1.93 -13.59 5.55
N ILE A 72 0.72 -14.17 5.67
CA ILE A 72 0.46 -15.20 6.70
C ILE A 72 1.49 -16.34 6.55
N GLY A 73 2.24 -16.59 7.63
CA GLY A 73 3.34 -17.57 7.66
C GLY A 73 4.56 -17.22 6.79
N ASN A 74 4.59 -16.03 6.16
CA ASN A 74 5.60 -15.61 5.19
C ASN A 74 6.15 -14.20 5.45
N TRP A 75 5.90 -13.62 6.64
CA TRP A 75 6.56 -12.39 7.08
C TRP A 75 8.08 -12.56 7.09
N ARG A 76 8.81 -11.52 6.69
CA ARG A 76 10.28 -11.57 6.66
C ARG A 76 10.87 -11.73 8.06
N ASP A 77 10.41 -10.89 8.98
CA ASP A 77 11.00 -10.74 10.32
C ASP A 77 9.97 -10.22 11.33
N VAL A 78 9.31 -9.12 11.02
CA VAL A 78 8.27 -8.50 11.85
C VAL A 78 6.95 -8.54 11.10
N MET A 79 5.89 -9.00 11.76
CA MET A 79 4.54 -9.02 11.19
C MET A 79 3.89 -7.65 11.27
N GLY A 80 2.96 -7.37 10.36
CA GLY A 80 2.13 -6.17 10.42
C GLY A 80 2.54 -5.08 9.45
N VAL A 81 1.89 -3.94 9.61
CA VAL A 81 1.88 -2.85 8.63
C VAL A 81 2.17 -1.53 9.33
N PHE A 82 3.09 -0.73 8.79
CA PHE A 82 3.14 0.70 9.07
C PHE A 82 1.95 1.37 8.38
N PHE A 83 1.16 2.14 9.12
CA PHE A 83 0.01 2.86 8.61
C PHE A 83 -0.05 4.25 9.22
N ALA A 84 0.12 5.27 8.38
CA ALA A 84 0.07 6.67 8.76
C ALA A 84 -0.75 7.48 7.76
N ALA A 85 -1.42 8.51 8.26
CA ALA A 85 -2.10 9.50 7.44
C ALA A 85 -1.74 10.90 7.92
N GLU A 86 -1.57 11.82 6.98
CA GLU A 86 -1.30 13.23 7.21
C GLU A 86 -2.30 14.05 6.40
N ILE A 87 -2.87 15.09 7.04
CA ILE A 87 -3.79 16.04 6.41
C ILE A 87 -3.12 17.40 6.49
N SER A 88 -3.05 18.06 5.34
CA SER A 88 -2.67 19.46 5.21
C SER A 88 -3.81 20.23 4.53
N ASP A 89 -3.70 21.55 4.41
CA ASP A 89 -4.72 22.36 3.72
C ASP A 89 -4.87 22.01 2.23
N LYS A 90 -3.87 21.35 1.62
CA LYS A 90 -3.81 21.10 0.17
C LYS A 90 -3.89 19.63 -0.21
N GLU A 91 -3.52 18.74 0.69
CA GLU A 91 -3.33 17.32 0.37
C GLU A 91 -3.62 16.44 1.60
N ILE A 92 -4.30 15.32 1.35
CA ILE A 92 -4.32 14.16 2.24
C ILE A 92 -3.31 13.16 1.72
N LYS A 93 -2.46 12.66 2.62
CA LYS A 93 -1.43 11.68 2.32
C LYS A 93 -1.58 10.47 3.23
N ILE A 94 -1.42 9.28 2.66
CA ILE A 94 -1.49 8.01 3.39
C ILE A 94 -0.29 7.17 3.00
N CYS A 95 0.38 6.60 4.00
CA CYS A 95 1.49 5.68 3.79
C CYS A 95 1.16 4.33 4.42
N LEU A 96 1.27 3.27 3.61
CA LEU A 96 1.23 1.88 4.06
C LEU A 96 2.56 1.23 3.72
N ALA A 97 3.16 0.50 4.67
CA ALA A 97 4.32 -0.33 4.37
C ALA A 97 4.25 -1.65 5.11
N ASP A 98 4.67 -2.73 4.46
CA ASP A 98 4.75 -4.05 5.08
C ASP A 98 6.13 -4.67 4.90
N ARG A 99 6.54 -5.53 5.83
CA ARG A 99 7.82 -6.26 5.79
C ARG A 99 7.61 -7.68 5.28
N GLY A 100 6.76 -7.83 4.28
CA GLY A 100 6.41 -9.10 3.67
C GLY A 100 7.43 -9.64 2.67
N GLN A 101 6.99 -10.64 1.90
CA GLN A 101 7.79 -11.28 0.86
C GLN A 101 7.84 -10.48 -0.46
N GLY A 102 7.01 -9.44 -0.60
CA GLY A 102 6.87 -8.62 -1.81
C GLY A 102 5.97 -9.26 -2.88
N VAL A 103 5.59 -8.46 -3.88
CA VAL A 103 4.64 -8.86 -4.94
C VAL A 103 5.21 -9.96 -5.82
N PHE A 104 6.47 -9.84 -6.25
CA PHE A 104 7.10 -10.81 -7.15
C PHE A 104 7.14 -12.22 -6.55
N LYS A 105 7.67 -12.35 -5.33
CA LYS A 105 7.73 -13.65 -4.65
C LYS A 105 6.34 -14.21 -4.35
N THR A 106 5.35 -13.37 -4.09
CA THR A 106 3.95 -13.78 -3.90
C THR A 106 3.37 -14.36 -5.19
N LEU A 107 3.47 -13.62 -6.30
CA LEU A 107 2.87 -14.03 -7.58
C LEU A 107 3.61 -15.18 -8.24
N LYS A 108 4.92 -15.33 -8.02
CA LYS A 108 5.71 -16.42 -8.63
C LYS A 108 5.25 -17.82 -8.20
N LYS A 109 4.52 -17.94 -7.08
CA LYS A 109 3.89 -19.19 -6.63
C LYS A 109 2.77 -19.67 -7.56
N VAL A 110 2.07 -18.73 -8.21
CA VAL A 110 0.92 -18.99 -9.09
C VAL A 110 1.21 -18.67 -10.55
N LYS A 111 2.27 -17.91 -10.81
CA LYS A 111 2.72 -17.48 -12.13
C LYS A 111 4.26 -17.61 -12.24
N PRO A 112 4.79 -18.84 -12.29
CA PRO A 112 6.24 -19.12 -12.21
C PRO A 112 7.06 -18.46 -13.32
N GLU A 113 6.44 -18.16 -14.46
CA GLU A 113 7.05 -17.55 -15.63
C GLU A 113 7.39 -16.06 -15.46
N LEU A 114 6.91 -15.41 -14.39
CA LEU A 114 7.28 -14.02 -14.07
C LEU A 114 8.80 -13.89 -13.90
N LYS A 115 9.39 -12.94 -14.62
CA LYS A 115 10.85 -12.80 -14.69
C LYS A 115 11.41 -11.85 -13.64
N ASN A 116 10.68 -10.80 -13.29
CA ASN A 116 11.19 -9.70 -12.45
C ASN A 116 10.07 -8.93 -11.73
N ASP A 117 10.47 -8.01 -10.85
CA ASP A 117 9.56 -7.17 -10.06
C ASP A 117 8.66 -6.26 -10.93
N VAL A 118 9.16 -5.77 -12.07
CA VAL A 118 8.41 -4.90 -12.99
C VAL A 118 7.25 -5.67 -13.62
N GLU A 119 7.51 -6.87 -14.13
CA GLU A 119 6.48 -7.76 -14.66
C GLU A 119 5.49 -8.15 -13.57
N ALA A 120 5.97 -8.43 -12.35
CA ALA A 120 5.09 -8.76 -11.24
C ALA A 120 4.15 -7.62 -10.85
N LEU A 121 4.64 -6.38 -10.76
CA LEU A 121 3.80 -5.22 -10.51
C LEU A 121 2.80 -5.00 -11.64
N LYS A 122 3.23 -5.14 -12.90
CA LYS A 122 2.34 -5.03 -14.06
C LYS A 122 1.20 -6.03 -13.94
N THR A 123 1.52 -7.31 -13.77
CA THR A 123 0.53 -8.38 -13.58
C THR A 123 -0.39 -8.11 -12.40
N ALA A 124 0.14 -7.70 -11.24
CA ALA A 124 -0.65 -7.44 -10.03
C ALA A 124 -1.71 -6.35 -10.23
N PHE A 125 -1.39 -5.31 -11.01
CA PHE A 125 -2.30 -4.19 -11.27
C PHE A 125 -3.22 -4.39 -12.50
N THR A 126 -2.96 -5.38 -13.36
CA THR A 126 -3.72 -5.56 -14.62
C THR A 126 -4.52 -6.84 -14.70
N GLU A 127 -4.05 -7.93 -14.08
CA GLU A 127 -4.65 -9.25 -14.21
C GLU A 127 -5.50 -9.59 -12.99
N LYS A 128 -6.54 -10.42 -13.19
CA LYS A 128 -7.33 -10.96 -12.08
C LYS A 128 -6.62 -12.20 -11.55
N ILE A 129 -5.64 -12.02 -10.66
CA ILE A 129 -4.81 -13.09 -10.11
C ILE A 129 -4.70 -12.95 -8.60
N SER A 130 -4.85 -14.08 -7.88
CA SER A 130 -4.46 -14.18 -6.47
C SER A 130 -3.33 -15.19 -6.31
N GLY A 131 -2.44 -14.94 -5.35
CA GLY A 131 -1.41 -15.89 -4.94
C GLY A 131 -1.93 -17.11 -4.16
N ARG A 132 -3.25 -17.30 -4.09
CA ARG A 132 -3.95 -18.36 -3.33
C ARG A 132 -4.99 -19.03 -4.23
N ALA A 133 -4.64 -20.13 -4.89
CA ALA A 133 -5.64 -21.01 -5.47
C ALA A 133 -6.25 -21.88 -4.34
N PRO A 134 -7.57 -22.13 -4.28
CA PRO A 134 -8.62 -21.83 -5.26
C PRO A 134 -9.59 -20.70 -4.80
N GLU A 135 -9.10 -19.59 -4.23
CA GLU A 135 -9.98 -18.51 -3.78
C GLU A 135 -10.36 -17.53 -4.90
N ASN A 136 -11.63 -17.13 -4.97
CA ASN A 136 -12.19 -16.10 -5.88
C ASN A 136 -11.70 -14.66 -5.59
N ARG A 137 -10.50 -14.51 -5.02
CA ARG A 137 -9.83 -13.23 -4.76
C ARG A 137 -8.86 -12.92 -5.92
N GLY A 138 -8.47 -11.66 -6.10
CA GLY A 138 -7.59 -11.24 -7.21
C GLY A 138 -7.98 -9.94 -7.92
N ASN A 139 -8.94 -9.18 -7.37
CA ASN A 139 -9.37 -7.87 -7.90
C ASN A 139 -8.79 -6.68 -7.13
N GLY A 140 -8.03 -6.91 -6.06
CA GLY A 140 -7.64 -5.87 -5.09
C GLY A 140 -6.90 -4.68 -5.71
N LEU A 141 -5.72 -4.94 -6.26
CA LEU A 141 -4.92 -3.88 -6.87
C LEU A 141 -5.52 -3.34 -8.18
N LYS A 142 -6.37 -4.11 -8.86
CA LYS A 142 -7.17 -3.61 -9.98
C LYS A 142 -8.20 -2.57 -9.51
N PHE A 143 -8.93 -2.85 -8.43
CA PHE A 143 -9.85 -1.92 -7.78
C PHE A 143 -9.12 -0.64 -7.31
N VAL A 144 -7.94 -0.80 -6.71
CA VAL A 144 -7.08 0.33 -6.31
C VAL A 144 -6.77 1.21 -7.53
N LYS A 145 -6.26 0.62 -8.62
CA LYS A 145 -5.93 1.36 -9.85
C LYS A 145 -7.12 2.12 -10.41
N GLU A 146 -8.27 1.47 -10.52
CA GLU A 146 -9.49 2.07 -11.07
C GLU A 146 -9.94 3.28 -10.24
N ASN A 147 -9.93 3.17 -8.91
CA ASN A 147 -10.32 4.29 -8.04
C ASN A 147 -9.28 5.41 -8.00
N ILE A 148 -7.97 5.10 -8.05
CA ILE A 148 -6.92 6.12 -8.16
C ILE A 148 -7.15 7.00 -9.38
N LYS A 149 -7.41 6.39 -10.55
CA LYS A 149 -7.71 7.09 -11.79
C LYS A 149 -9.01 7.90 -11.68
N ASN A 150 -10.10 7.26 -11.25
CA ASN A 150 -11.43 7.87 -11.22
C ASN A 150 -11.52 9.08 -10.27
N LYS A 151 -10.73 9.07 -9.19
CA LYS A 151 -10.71 10.15 -8.20
C LYS A 151 -9.55 11.12 -8.39
N LYS A 152 -8.81 11.01 -9.50
CA LYS A 152 -7.65 11.87 -9.83
C LYS A 152 -6.64 11.90 -8.68
N MET A 153 -6.46 10.76 -8.01
CA MET A 153 -5.47 10.58 -6.95
C MET A 153 -4.12 10.21 -7.57
N LYS A 154 -3.10 10.21 -6.72
CA LYS A 154 -1.81 9.64 -7.05
C LYS A 154 -1.50 8.47 -6.11
N LEU A 155 -1.01 7.37 -6.64
CA LEU A 155 -0.43 6.26 -5.87
C LEU A 155 0.98 5.96 -6.38
N THR A 156 1.94 5.99 -5.46
CA THR A 156 3.27 5.39 -5.65
C THR A 156 3.27 4.06 -4.92
N PHE A 157 3.47 2.95 -5.62
CA PHE A 157 3.55 1.60 -5.05
C PHE A 157 4.89 0.96 -5.39
N ILE A 158 5.66 0.56 -4.39
CA ILE A 158 6.99 -0.01 -4.54
C ILE A 158 6.98 -1.44 -3.99
N SER A 159 7.63 -2.36 -4.69
CA SER A 159 7.92 -3.72 -4.21
C SER A 159 9.19 -4.23 -4.89
N GLY A 160 10.13 -4.77 -4.12
CA GLY A 160 11.42 -5.22 -4.66
C GLY A 160 12.16 -4.07 -5.33
N SER A 161 12.58 -4.27 -6.58
CA SER A 161 13.28 -3.30 -7.42
C SER A 161 12.38 -2.55 -8.43
N ALA A 162 11.05 -2.58 -8.24
CA ALA A 162 10.10 -1.92 -9.13
C ALA A 162 9.19 -0.94 -8.39
N GLN A 163 8.74 0.07 -9.13
CA GLN A 163 7.79 1.10 -8.70
C GLN A 163 6.68 1.25 -9.74
N ALA A 164 5.44 1.28 -9.28
CA ALA A 164 4.28 1.69 -10.05
C ALA A 164 3.84 3.09 -9.62
N GLU A 165 3.73 4.01 -10.57
CA GLU A 165 3.13 5.32 -10.41
C GLU A 165 1.77 5.30 -11.09
N LEU A 166 0.71 5.58 -10.32
CA LEU A 166 -0.66 5.61 -10.80
C LEU A 166 -1.23 7.01 -10.62
N ASN A 167 -1.70 7.59 -11.71
CA ASN A 167 -2.46 8.84 -11.76
C ASN A 167 -3.62 8.70 -12.77
N ASN A 168 -3.64 9.51 -13.83
CA ASN A 168 -4.47 9.27 -15.02
C ASN A 168 -3.99 8.03 -15.81
N GLU A 169 -2.69 7.78 -15.77
CA GLU A 169 -2.01 6.66 -16.41
C GLU A 169 -1.28 5.81 -15.37
N MET A 170 -0.85 4.62 -15.79
CA MET A 170 -0.06 3.71 -14.97
C MET A 170 1.30 3.54 -15.62
N GLU A 171 2.34 4.01 -14.94
CA GLU A 171 3.73 3.83 -15.34
C GLU A 171 4.41 2.88 -14.37
N ILE A 172 5.18 1.93 -14.89
CA ILE A 172 5.95 0.99 -14.07
C ILE A 172 7.40 1.07 -14.49
N THR A 173 8.28 1.33 -13.52
CA THR A 173 9.71 1.51 -13.75
C THR A 173 10.53 0.65 -12.81
N LYS A 174 11.73 0.30 -13.26
CA LYS A 174 12.76 -0.25 -12.38
C LYS A 174 13.40 0.90 -11.61
N ILE A 175 13.62 0.70 -10.33
CA ILE A 175 14.26 1.70 -9.45
C ILE A 175 15.58 1.16 -8.88
N ASN A 176 16.48 2.06 -8.52
CA ASN A 176 17.77 1.70 -7.90
C ASN A 176 17.65 1.28 -6.42
N LYS A 177 16.44 1.34 -5.85
CA LYS A 177 16.14 0.86 -4.51
C LYS A 177 15.67 -0.58 -4.58
N ASN A 178 15.96 -1.37 -3.56
CA ASN A 178 15.40 -2.71 -3.41
C ASN A 178 14.81 -2.87 -2.01
N ILE A 179 13.48 -2.89 -1.91
CA ILE A 179 12.77 -3.07 -0.64
C ILE A 179 12.24 -4.49 -0.51
N LYS A 180 12.34 -5.07 0.69
CA LYS A 180 11.72 -6.36 1.00
C LYS A 180 10.36 -6.12 1.65
N GLY A 181 9.30 -6.41 0.91
CA GLY A 181 7.92 -6.07 1.26
C GLY A 181 7.33 -5.09 0.25
N CYS A 182 6.32 -4.31 0.67
CA CYS A 182 5.68 -3.31 -0.16
C CYS A 182 5.60 -1.95 0.55
N LEU A 183 5.68 -0.87 -0.22
CA LEU A 183 5.45 0.51 0.25
C LEU A 183 4.44 1.17 -0.69
N ALA A 184 3.33 1.68 -0.15
CA ALA A 184 2.31 2.41 -0.87
C ALA A 184 2.16 3.83 -0.29
N ILE A 185 2.19 4.83 -1.17
CA ILE A 185 1.99 6.24 -0.83
C ILE A 185 0.83 6.76 -1.67
N ILE A 186 -0.29 7.06 -1.02
CA ILE A 186 -1.49 7.62 -1.65
C ILE A 186 -1.52 9.12 -1.38
N LYS A 187 -1.78 9.91 -2.41
CA LYS A 187 -1.95 11.37 -2.32
C LYS A 187 -3.27 11.77 -2.96
N TYR A 188 -4.07 12.50 -2.20
CA TYR A 188 -5.33 13.09 -2.64
C TYR A 188 -5.26 14.61 -2.47
N LYS A 189 -5.33 15.34 -3.59
CA LYS A 189 -5.37 16.80 -3.57
C LYS A 189 -6.75 17.28 -3.14
N GLN A 190 -6.77 18.15 -2.14
CA GLN A 190 -7.95 18.88 -1.74
C GLN A 190 -8.06 20.07 -2.70
N TYR A 191 -8.99 20.00 -3.64
CA TYR A 191 -9.34 21.18 -4.42
C TYR A 191 -10.24 22.04 -3.53
N ALA A 192 -9.85 23.30 -3.33
CA ALA A 192 -10.77 24.29 -2.78
C ALA A 192 -11.97 24.37 -3.74
N ASN A 193 -13.18 24.21 -3.19
CA ASN A 193 -14.40 24.54 -3.91
C ASN A 193 -14.45 26.03 -4.19
#